data_AF-A0A544I8T3-F1
#
_entry.id   AF-A0A544I8T3-F1
#
_cell.length_a   1.000
_cell.length_b   1.000
_cell.length_c   1.000
_cell.angle_alpha   90.00
_cell.angle_beta   90.00
_cell.angle_gamma   90.00
#
_symmetry.space_group_name_H-M   'P 1'
#
loop_
_entity.id
_entity.type
_entity.pdbx_description
1 polymer ?
#
loop_
_entity_poly.entity_id
_entity_poly.type
_entity_poly.pdbx_seq_one_letter_code
_entity_poly.pdbx_strand_id
1 'polypeptide(L)'
;MYKSLLLIMSALLLSACGSPVVNNQTGLVETQSIYVVADKLVGYSVSLGALDNHTITRSDLMSNSLKVATSANSEFQKSDVIEIKAPQGESILELKNSTGEVVYRKMIYLSAGQKITINL
;
A
#
# COMPACT_ATOMS: atom_id res chain seq x y z
N MET A 1 -56.11 11.17 -34.08
CA MET A 1 -54.97 10.23 -33.92
C MET A 1 -53.92 10.75 -32.91
N TYR A 2 -54.31 11.51 -31.89
CA TYR A 2 -53.41 12.17 -30.92
C TYR A 2 -53.54 11.62 -29.49
N LYS A 3 -54.55 10.76 -29.24
CA LYS A 3 -54.83 10.19 -27.91
C LYS A 3 -53.89 9.05 -27.52
N SER A 4 -53.35 8.30 -28.48
CA SER A 4 -52.45 7.16 -28.20
C SER A 4 -50.99 7.56 -27.96
N LEU A 5 -50.56 8.76 -28.39
CA LEU A 5 -49.17 9.19 -28.23
C LEU A 5 -48.87 9.64 -26.78
N LEU A 6 -49.87 10.20 -26.10
CA LEU A 6 -49.76 10.67 -24.71
C LEU A 6 -49.61 9.54 -23.69
N LEU A 7 -50.12 8.34 -24.00
CA LEU A 7 -50.05 7.19 -23.09
C LEU A 7 -48.68 6.51 -23.06
N ILE A 8 -47.90 6.61 -24.15
CA ILE A 8 -46.58 5.98 -24.25
C ILE A 8 -45.50 6.83 -23.55
N MET A 9 -45.64 8.16 -23.54
CA MET A 9 -44.70 9.07 -22.86
C MET A 9 -44.74 8.94 -21.32
N SER A 10 -45.91 8.63 -20.75
CA SER A 10 -46.06 8.49 -19.30
C SER A 10 -45.41 7.22 -18.73
N ALA A 11 -45.19 6.19 -19.56
CA ALA A 11 -44.58 4.94 -19.12
C ALA A 11 -43.04 5.03 -18.98
N LEU A 12 -42.39 5.96 -19.69
CA LEU A 12 -40.93 6.15 -19.66
C LEU A 12 -40.45 6.95 -18.44
N LEU A 13 -41.36 7.63 -17.73
CA LEU A 13 -41.01 8.42 -16.54
C LEU A 13 -41.04 7.60 -15.24
N LEU A 14 -41.56 6.37 -15.26
CA LEU A 14 -41.64 5.49 -14.08
C LEU A 14 -40.39 4.61 -13.86
N SER A 15 -39.46 4.57 -14.82
CA SER A 15 -38.22 3.78 -14.72
C SER A 15 -37.03 4.54 -14.11
N ALA A 16 -37.23 5.75 -13.56
CA ALA A 16 -36.14 6.59 -13.02
C ALA A 16 -35.79 6.32 -11.54
N CYS A 17 -36.56 5.51 -10.80
CA CYS A 17 -36.27 5.15 -9.41
C CYS A 17 -35.60 3.79 -9.33
N GLY A 18 -34.33 3.71 -9.72
CA GLY A 18 -33.60 2.44 -9.66
C GLY A 18 -32.09 2.56 -9.73
N SER A 19 -31.51 3.75 -9.48
CA SER A 19 -30.06 3.83 -9.34
C SER A 19 -29.65 2.96 -8.14
N PRO A 20 -28.85 1.90 -8.33
CA PRO A 20 -28.36 1.14 -7.20
C PRO A 20 -27.56 2.08 -6.32
N VAL A 21 -27.98 2.25 -5.07
CA VAL A 21 -27.18 2.91 -4.05
C VAL A 21 -25.93 2.04 -3.87
N VAL A 22 -24.83 2.47 -4.48
CA VAL A 22 -23.52 1.85 -4.29
C VAL A 22 -23.08 2.21 -2.88
N ASN A 23 -23.40 1.34 -1.93
CA ASN A 23 -22.87 1.42 -0.57
C ASN A 23 -21.37 1.10 -0.63
N ASN A 24 -20.54 2.14 -0.73
CA ASN A 24 -19.11 2.01 -0.45
C ASN A 24 -18.96 1.80 1.06
N GLN A 25 -18.96 0.55 1.49
CA GLN A 25 -18.48 0.18 2.82
C GLN A 25 -16.98 0.47 2.85
N THR A 26 -16.60 1.64 3.35
CA THR A 26 -15.20 1.92 3.72
C THR A 26 -14.91 1.19 5.02
N GLY A 27 -14.66 -0.13 4.93
CA GLY A 27 -13.95 -0.82 5.99
C GLY A 27 -12.54 -0.26 6.08
N LEU A 28 -12.04 -0.04 7.30
CA LEU A 28 -10.62 0.27 7.50
C LEU A 28 -9.83 -0.94 6.98
N VAL A 29 -9.16 -0.78 5.84
CA VAL A 29 -8.31 -1.83 5.28
C VAL A 29 -7.07 -1.89 6.17
N GLU A 30 -7.03 -2.86 7.07
CA GLU A 30 -5.85 -3.15 7.88
C GLU A 30 -4.70 -3.54 6.95
N THR A 31 -3.76 -2.60 6.78
CA THR A 31 -2.61 -2.78 5.89
C THR A 31 -1.41 -3.23 6.73
N GLN A 32 -0.79 -4.33 6.34
CA GLN A 32 0.47 -4.78 6.93
C GLN A 32 1.61 -3.95 6.35
N SER A 33 2.55 -3.56 7.20
CA SER A 33 3.71 -2.78 6.76
C SER A 33 5.01 -3.33 7.32
N ILE A 34 6.01 -3.40 6.46
CA ILE A 34 7.40 -3.63 6.84
C ILE A 34 8.13 -2.30 6.69
N TYR A 35 8.68 -1.80 7.78
CA TYR A 35 9.57 -0.65 7.76
C TYR A 35 11.01 -1.15 7.67
N VAL A 36 11.75 -0.74 6.64
CA VAL A 36 13.18 -1.04 6.52
C VAL A 36 13.93 0.25 6.79
N VAL A 37 14.88 0.20 7.72
CA VAL A 37 15.66 1.33 8.20
C VAL A 37 17.14 1.04 7.94
N ALA A 38 17.83 1.95 7.28
CA ALA A 38 19.28 1.88 7.09
C ALA A 38 19.88 3.27 6.88
N ASP A 39 21.19 3.41 7.00
CA ASP A 39 21.87 4.69 6.73
C ASP A 39 21.72 5.16 5.28
N LYS A 40 21.59 4.20 4.35
CA LYS A 40 21.36 4.46 2.92
C LYS A 40 20.55 3.33 2.30
N LEU A 41 19.39 3.65 1.74
CA LEU A 41 18.55 2.69 1.01
C LEU A 41 18.42 3.03 -0.48
N VAL A 42 18.67 4.27 -0.88
CA VAL A 42 18.56 4.65 -2.30
C VAL A 42 19.56 3.87 -3.15
N GLY A 43 19.04 3.22 -4.20
CA GLY A 43 19.79 2.35 -5.10
C GLY A 43 19.84 0.88 -4.68
N TYR A 44 19.28 0.52 -3.52
CA TYR A 44 19.05 -0.87 -3.15
C TYR A 44 17.87 -1.41 -3.95
N SER A 45 17.78 -2.74 -4.12
CA SER A 45 16.58 -3.37 -4.64
C SER A 45 15.88 -4.20 -3.58
N VAL A 46 14.56 -4.23 -3.65
CA VAL A 46 13.70 -4.98 -2.74
C VAL A 46 12.82 -5.95 -3.52
N SER A 47 12.77 -7.19 -3.04
CA SER A 47 11.81 -8.19 -3.50
C SER A 47 10.96 -8.65 -2.31
N LEU A 48 9.63 -8.65 -2.48
CA LEU A 48 8.65 -9.14 -1.52
C LEU A 48 7.39 -9.63 -2.24
N GLY A 49 7.15 -10.95 -2.23
CA GLY A 49 5.98 -11.53 -2.87
C GLY A 49 5.93 -11.22 -4.37
N ALA A 50 4.94 -10.44 -4.80
CA ALA A 50 4.79 -10.01 -6.20
C ALA A 50 5.61 -8.77 -6.57
N LEU A 51 6.14 -8.05 -5.58
CA LEU A 51 7.11 -6.98 -5.82
C LEU A 51 8.45 -7.66 -6.10
N ASP A 52 8.87 -7.72 -7.36
CA ASP A 52 10.16 -8.30 -7.71
C ASP A 52 11.17 -7.22 -8.12
N ASN A 53 12.28 -7.18 -7.40
CA ASN A 53 13.47 -6.39 -7.69
C ASN A 53 13.19 -4.89 -7.91
N HIS A 54 12.27 -4.32 -7.13
CA HIS A 54 11.96 -2.89 -7.17
C HIS A 54 13.18 -2.10 -6.69
N THR A 55 13.66 -1.15 -7.50
CA THR A 55 14.79 -0.31 -7.12
C THR A 55 14.30 0.85 -6.26
N ILE A 56 14.85 0.97 -5.06
CA ILE A 56 14.49 2.02 -4.10
C ILE A 56 15.02 3.36 -4.58
N THR A 57 14.11 4.29 -4.76
CA THR A 57 14.36 5.67 -5.16
C THR A 57 14.04 6.63 -4.01
N ARG A 58 14.40 7.91 -4.16
CA ARG A 58 14.09 8.93 -3.15
C ARG A 58 12.59 9.13 -2.89
N SER A 59 11.74 8.87 -3.88
CA SER A 59 10.28 8.97 -3.72
C SER A 59 9.69 7.83 -2.90
N ASP A 60 10.41 6.72 -2.78
CA ASP A 60 9.97 5.57 -1.97
C ASP A 60 10.30 5.77 -0.48
N LEU A 61 11.19 6.72 -0.17
CA LEU A 61 11.53 7.05 1.21
C LEU A 61 10.36 7.72 1.90
N MET A 62 10.10 7.32 3.15
CA MET A 62 9.15 8.00 4.01
C MET A 62 9.57 9.45 4.20
N SER A 63 8.60 10.37 4.13
CA SER A 63 8.86 11.79 4.39
C SER A 63 9.22 12.02 5.86
N ASN A 64 10.03 13.04 6.12
CA ASN A 64 10.48 13.36 7.48
C ASN A 64 9.32 13.64 8.44
N SER A 65 8.22 14.23 7.97
CA SER A 65 7.03 14.46 8.81
C SER A 65 6.38 13.15 9.27
N LEU A 66 6.35 12.13 8.42
CA LEU A 66 5.85 10.81 8.79
C LEU A 66 6.83 10.08 9.71
N LYS A 67 8.15 10.21 9.50
CA LYS A 67 9.19 9.64 10.39
C LYS A 67 9.10 10.21 11.82
N VAL A 68 8.82 11.50 11.95
CA VAL A 68 8.66 12.17 13.27
C VAL A 68 7.35 11.75 13.95
N ALA A 69 6.26 11.59 13.20
CA ALA A 69 4.98 11.18 13.76
C ALA A 69 4.98 9.72 14.25
N THR A 70 5.82 8.85 13.67
CA THR A 70 5.87 7.43 14.01
C THR A 70 7.03 7.05 14.94
N SER A 71 8.06 7.89 15.07
CA SER A 71 9.26 7.52 15.83
C SER A 71 9.41 8.24 17.17
N ALA A 72 9.37 7.47 18.25
CA ALA A 72 9.91 7.87 19.56
C ALA A 72 11.45 7.74 19.63
N ASN A 73 12.11 7.17 18.61
CA ASN A 73 13.54 6.88 18.58
C ASN A 73 14.28 7.82 17.61
N SER A 74 15.35 8.46 18.09
CA SER A 74 16.16 9.42 17.35
C SER A 74 16.89 8.84 16.13
N GLU A 75 17.10 7.53 16.06
CA GLU A 75 17.81 6.88 14.94
C GLU A 75 16.99 6.95 13.65
N PHE A 76 15.67 6.73 13.71
CA PHE A 76 14.77 6.82 12.55
C PHE A 76 14.71 8.22 11.93
N GLN A 77 15.05 9.27 12.70
CA GLN A 77 15.01 10.64 12.18
C GLN A 77 16.18 10.93 11.24
N LYS A 78 17.28 10.17 11.35
CA LYS A 78 18.50 10.36 10.57
C LYS A 78 18.70 9.31 9.48
N SER A 79 18.07 8.14 9.62
CA SER A 79 18.17 7.03 8.67
C SER A 79 17.18 7.15 7.50
N ASP A 80 17.51 6.51 6.38
CA ASP A 80 16.56 6.23 5.31
C ASP A 80 15.54 5.20 5.79
N VAL A 81 14.26 5.45 5.53
CA VAL A 81 13.17 4.54 5.91
C VAL A 81 12.27 4.37 4.72
N ILE A 82 11.96 3.12 4.36
CA ILE A 82 10.90 2.78 3.39
C ILE A 82 9.78 2.03 4.11
N GLU A 83 8.56 2.24 3.64
CA GLU A 83 7.40 1.44 4.04
C GLU A 83 7.02 0.50 2.90
N ILE A 84 7.11 -0.80 3.14
CA ILE A 84 6.68 -1.82 2.19
C ILE A 84 5.36 -2.38 2.66
N LYS A 85 4.30 -2.13 1.89
CA LYS A 85 2.99 -2.75 2.12
C LYS A 85 3.05 -4.21 1.68
N ALA A 86 2.69 -5.10 2.59
CA ALA A 86 2.83 -6.53 2.40
C ALA A 86 1.47 -7.24 2.53
N PRO A 87 1.24 -8.34 1.80
CA PRO A 87 0.07 -9.17 2.03
C PRO A 87 0.14 -9.85 3.41
N GLN A 88 -1.01 -10.26 3.93
CA GLN A 88 -1.06 -11.13 5.10
C GLN A 88 -0.45 -12.50 4.77
N GLY A 89 0.25 -13.09 5.73
CA GLY A 89 0.84 -14.43 5.62
C GLY A 89 2.34 -14.39 5.45
N GLU A 90 2.88 -15.45 4.84
CA GLU A 90 4.31 -15.63 4.64
C GLU A 90 4.79 -14.96 3.35
N SER A 91 5.92 -14.26 3.44
CA SER A 91 6.61 -13.70 2.28
C SER A 91 8.10 -13.68 2.52
N ILE A 92 8.89 -13.93 1.49
CA ILE A 92 10.34 -13.76 1.55
C ILE A 92 10.64 -12.30 1.22
N LEU A 93 11.22 -11.59 2.20
CA LEU A 93 11.81 -10.28 1.97
C LEU A 93 13.28 -10.48 1.61
N GLU A 94 13.67 -9.96 0.46
CA GLU A 94 15.05 -9.90 0.00
C GLU A 94 15.42 -8.46 -0.31
N LEU A 95 16.58 -8.02 0.20
CA LEU A 95 17.15 -6.72 -0.10
C LEU A 95 18.56 -6.92 -0.67
N LYS A 96 18.82 -6.24 -1.78
CA LYS A 96 20.14 -6.18 -2.39
C LYS A 96 20.67 -4.76 -2.35
N ASN A 97 21.95 -4.59 -2.09
CA ASN A 97 22.59 -3.29 -2.19
C ASN A 97 22.75 -2.88 -3.67
N SER A 98 23.32 -1.69 -3.91
CA SER A 98 23.52 -1.16 -5.27
C SER A 98 24.50 -1.96 -6.14
N THR A 99 25.28 -2.88 -5.56
CA THR A 99 26.17 -3.77 -6.31
C THR A 99 25.50 -5.12 -6.64
N GLY A 100 24.26 -5.33 -6.18
CA GLY A 100 23.50 -6.57 -6.38
C GLY A 100 23.74 -7.65 -5.33
N GLU A 101 24.56 -7.38 -4.31
CA GLU A 101 24.79 -8.29 -3.20
C GLU A 101 23.58 -8.32 -2.27
N VAL A 102 23.16 -9.53 -1.88
CA VAL A 102 22.05 -9.75 -0.94
C VAL A 102 22.52 -9.40 0.48
N VAL A 103 22.01 -8.28 1.00
CA VAL A 103 22.32 -7.81 2.36
C VAL A 103 21.31 -8.29 3.39
N TYR A 104 20.12 -8.67 2.95
CA TYR A 104 19.09 -9.23 3.82
C TYR A 104 18.22 -10.20 3.05
N ARG A 105 17.95 -11.37 3.64
CA ARG A 105 17.01 -12.34 3.10
C ARG A 105 16.35 -13.13 4.22
N LYS A 106 15.05 -12.96 4.42
CA LYS A 106 14.32 -13.67 5.47
C LYS A 106 12.87 -13.93 5.09
N MET A 107 12.35 -15.06 5.54
CA MET A 107 10.91 -15.32 5.53
C MET A 107 10.25 -14.57 6.67
N ILE A 108 9.23 -13.79 6.35
CA ILE A 108 8.49 -12.93 7.26
C ILE A 108 7.04 -13.37 7.24
N TYR A 109 6.45 -13.54 8.42
CA TYR A 109 5.03 -13.76 8.60
C TYR A 109 4.38 -12.48 9.13
N LEU A 110 3.33 -11.99 8.47
CA LEU A 110 2.56 -10.84 8.93
C LEU A 110 1.09 -11.21 9.16
N SER A 111 0.59 -10.94 10.36
CA SER A 111 -0.83 -10.99 10.72
C SER A 111 -1.54 -9.68 10.37
N ALA A 112 -2.88 -9.68 10.27
CA ALA A 112 -3.71 -8.47 10.08
C ALA A 112 -3.33 -7.29 11.00
N GLY A 113 -3.13 -6.12 10.39
CA GLY A 113 -2.68 -4.88 11.03
C GLY A 113 -1.23 -4.86 11.50
N GLN A 114 -0.44 -5.92 11.27
CA GLN A 114 0.90 -6.03 11.84
C GLN A 114 1.89 -5.10 11.15
N LYS A 115 2.68 -4.42 11.97
CA LYS A 115 3.79 -3.58 11.56
C LYS A 115 5.07 -4.12 12.17
N ILE A 116 6.09 -4.31 11.35
CA ILE A 116 7.42 -4.72 11.81
C ILE A 116 8.48 -3.76 11.29
N THR A 117 9.60 -3.69 12.01
CA THR A 117 10.75 -2.89 11.60
C THR A 117 11.96 -3.79 11.47
N ILE A 118 12.72 -3.60 10.40
CA ILE A 118 14.01 -4.22 10.14
C ILE A 118 15.04 -3.11 10.07
N ASN A 119 16.05 -3.19 10.94
CA ASN A 119 17.22 -2.32 10.89
C ASN A 119 18.35 -3.11 10.21
N LEU A 120 18.95 -2.51 9.18
CA LEU A 120 20.09 -3.07 8.44
C LEU A 120 21.40 -2.41 8.86
#